data_AF-A0AAP2XNU3-F1
#
_entry.id   AF-A0AAP2XNU3-F1
#
_cell.length_a   1.000
_cell.length_b   1.000
_cell.length_c   1.000
_cell.angle_alpha   90.00
_cell.angle_beta   90.00
_cell.angle_gamma   90.00
#
_symmetry.space_group_name_H-M   'P 1'
#
loop_
_entity.id
_entity.type
_entity.pdbx_description
1 polymer ?
#
loop_
_entity_poly.entity_id
_entity_poly.type
_entity_poly.pdbx_seq_one_letter_code
_entity_poly.pdbx_strand_id
1 'polypeptide(L)'
;MSSIDKFMNHLDLYPDDTTNKEIVIVGGGAVGLDVAEYFANRGASPTIIEMMDQIGRDLDPVTKSQTKEMMEKHHVKQMTSTKLKEVHEDYFIVENDGKESKIPFDYGFVCLGMKAYNPLYLQLKDYYQDKNGDVLEIGDCKRARRIIEGTQEGRNIIHLLKQKELL
;
A
#
# COMPACT_ATOMS: atom_id res chain seq x y z
N MET A 1 2.93 16.42 -2.40
CA MET A 1 2.66 15.08 -1.81
C MET A 1 1.26 14.59 -2.17
N SER A 2 1.13 13.36 -2.68
CA SER A 2 -0.17 12.72 -2.94
C SER A 2 -0.31 11.44 -2.11
N SER A 3 -1.47 11.26 -1.45
CA SER A 3 -1.85 9.92 -0.98
C SER A 3 -2.19 9.06 -2.19
N ILE A 4 -2.16 7.73 -2.05
CA ILE A 4 -2.52 6.85 -3.17
C ILE A 4 -3.96 7.12 -3.66
N ASP A 5 -4.88 7.43 -2.76
CA ASP A 5 -6.26 7.76 -3.14
C ASP A 5 -6.33 9.01 -4.02
N LYS A 6 -5.54 10.05 -3.69
CA LYS A 6 -5.47 11.27 -4.50
C LYS A 6 -4.81 10.99 -5.85
N PHE A 7 -3.78 10.15 -5.87
CA PHE A 7 -3.09 9.74 -7.10
C PHE A 7 -4.07 9.04 -8.06
N MET A 8 -4.79 8.03 -7.57
CA MET A 8 -5.73 7.25 -8.37
C MET A 8 -6.89 8.08 -8.92
N ASN A 9 -7.36 9.08 -8.17
CA ASN A 9 -8.45 9.96 -8.60
C ASN A 9 -7.99 11.08 -9.55
N HIS A 10 -6.68 11.25 -9.73
CA HIS A 10 -6.09 12.37 -10.47
C HIS A 10 -4.92 11.92 -11.35
N LEU A 11 -5.00 10.72 -11.94
CA LEU A 11 -3.98 10.21 -12.84
C LEU A 11 -3.71 11.16 -14.02
N ASP A 12 -4.75 11.85 -14.50
CA ASP A 12 -4.68 12.80 -15.60
C ASP A 12 -3.86 14.06 -15.29
N LEU A 13 -3.52 14.30 -14.01
CA LEU A 13 -2.65 15.42 -13.62
C LEU A 13 -1.16 15.11 -13.82
N TYR A 14 -0.80 13.85 -14.06
CA TYR A 14 0.57 13.45 -14.28
C TYR A 14 0.88 13.38 -15.78
N PRO A 15 2.00 13.94 -16.25
CA PRO A 15 2.34 13.93 -17.66
C PRO A 15 2.64 12.50 -18.15
N ASP A 16 2.35 12.25 -19.43
CA ASP A 16 2.68 10.97 -20.08
C ASP A 16 4.20 10.76 -20.23
N ASP A 17 4.96 11.85 -20.32
CA ASP A 17 6.41 11.85 -20.31
C ASP A 17 6.92 12.44 -18.99
N THR A 18 7.64 11.62 -18.24
CA THR A 18 8.23 11.93 -16.93
C THR A 18 9.76 11.83 -16.97
N THR A 19 10.35 11.92 -18.17
CA THR A 19 11.80 11.99 -18.33
C THR A 19 12.37 13.15 -17.50
N ASN A 20 13.47 12.88 -16.79
CA ASN A 20 14.13 13.81 -15.84
C ASN A 20 13.28 14.22 -14.63
N LYS A 21 12.19 13.50 -14.31
CA LYS A 21 11.45 13.69 -13.06
C LYS A 21 11.95 12.76 -11.97
N GLU A 22 12.21 13.34 -10.80
CA GLU A 22 12.60 12.62 -9.60
C GLU A 22 11.35 12.13 -8.87
N ILE A 23 11.15 10.81 -8.86
CA ILE A 23 10.00 10.17 -8.24
C ILE A 23 10.48 9.43 -7.00
N VAL A 24 9.93 9.78 -5.83
CA VAL A 24 10.31 9.14 -4.58
C VAL A 24 9.10 8.49 -3.94
N ILE A 25 9.22 7.20 -3.66
CA ILE A 25 8.13 6.35 -3.17
C ILE A 25 8.57 5.75 -1.85
N VAL A 26 7.77 5.93 -0.81
CA VAL A 26 8.01 5.32 0.50
C VAL A 26 7.09 4.12 0.67
N GLY A 27 7.68 2.95 0.88
CA GLY A 27 7.01 1.66 1.00
C GLY A 27 7.19 0.83 -0.27
N GLY A 28 7.90 -0.29 -0.14
CA GLY A 28 8.16 -1.26 -1.21
C GLY A 28 7.13 -2.40 -1.26
N GLY A 29 5.90 -2.16 -0.81
CA GLY A 29 4.78 -3.10 -0.97
C GLY A 29 4.16 -3.03 -2.36
N ALA A 30 3.12 -3.84 -2.62
CA ALA A 30 2.44 -3.91 -3.93
C ALA A 30 2.09 -2.51 -4.50
N VAL A 31 1.42 -1.67 -3.70
CA VAL A 31 1.01 -0.32 -4.11
C VAL A 31 2.22 0.56 -4.49
N GLY A 32 3.30 0.52 -3.73
CA GLY A 32 4.49 1.31 -4.04
C GLY A 32 5.18 0.85 -5.31
N LEU A 33 5.13 -0.45 -5.59
CA LEU A 33 5.66 -1.04 -6.82
C LEU A 33 4.83 -0.69 -8.04
N ASP A 34 3.50 -0.66 -7.94
CA ASP A 34 2.63 -0.22 -9.03
C ASP A 34 2.89 1.26 -9.39
N VAL A 35 3.09 2.11 -8.38
CA VAL A 35 3.47 3.52 -8.59
C VAL A 35 4.85 3.61 -9.25
N ALA A 36 5.83 2.82 -8.80
CA ALA A 36 7.16 2.80 -9.39
C ALA A 36 7.09 2.39 -10.87
N GLU A 37 6.36 1.33 -11.19
CA GLU A 37 6.16 0.85 -12.56
C GLU A 37 5.45 1.90 -13.43
N TYR A 38 4.41 2.55 -12.90
CA TYR A 38 3.67 3.60 -13.61
C TYR A 38 4.58 4.72 -14.10
N PHE A 39 5.47 5.22 -13.24
CA PHE A 39 6.41 6.30 -13.59
C PHE A 39 7.62 5.81 -14.37
N ALA A 40 8.15 4.63 -14.06
CA ALA A 40 9.29 4.03 -14.76
C ALA A 40 9.00 3.81 -16.25
N ASN A 41 7.79 3.35 -16.58
CA ASN A 41 7.34 3.19 -17.97
C ASN A 41 7.16 4.52 -18.72
N ARG A 42 7.12 5.65 -18.01
CA ARG A 42 7.02 7.01 -18.56
C ARG A 42 8.36 7.74 -18.60
N GLY A 43 9.48 7.03 -18.42
CA GLY A 43 10.82 7.60 -18.56
C GLY A 43 11.43 8.17 -17.28
N ALA A 44 10.73 8.15 -16.15
CA ALA A 44 11.33 8.52 -14.86
C ALA A 44 12.30 7.44 -14.35
N SER A 45 13.12 7.79 -13.37
CA SER A 45 13.95 6.86 -12.59
C SER A 45 13.53 6.89 -11.13
N PRO A 46 12.52 6.09 -10.72
CA PRO A 46 12.00 6.13 -9.36
C PRO A 46 13.02 5.67 -8.31
N THR A 47 12.90 6.23 -7.11
CA THR A 47 13.57 5.77 -5.89
C THR A 47 12.53 5.21 -4.92
N ILE A 48 12.70 3.95 -4.52
CA ILE A 48 11.87 3.29 -3.50
C ILE A 48 12.64 3.27 -2.17
N ILE A 49 12.00 3.79 -1.13
CA ILE A 49 12.47 3.75 0.26
C ILE A 49 11.66 2.69 1.00
N GLU A 50 12.33 1.69 1.56
CA GLU A 50 11.72 0.59 2.31
C GLU A 50 12.44 0.41 3.65
N MET A 51 11.66 0.31 4.74
CA MET A 51 12.19 0.15 6.09
C MET A 51 12.72 -1.26 6.35
N MET A 52 12.18 -2.26 5.66
CA MET A 52 12.66 -3.64 5.71
C MET A 52 13.91 -3.81 4.86
N ASP A 53 14.60 -4.94 5.04
CA ASP A 53 15.80 -5.32 4.30
C ASP A 53 15.53 -5.67 2.82
N GLN A 54 14.26 -5.89 2.46
CA GLN A 54 13.84 -6.27 1.12
C GLN A 54 12.56 -5.57 0.68
N ILE A 55 12.45 -5.31 -0.62
CA ILE A 55 11.24 -4.84 -1.29
C ILE A 55 10.33 -6.03 -1.63
N GLY A 56 9.02 -5.82 -1.56
CA GLY A 56 8.02 -6.78 -2.03
C GLY A 56 7.88 -8.02 -1.14
N ARG A 57 8.18 -7.94 0.17
CA ARG A 57 8.21 -9.09 1.10
C ARG A 57 7.02 -10.05 0.94
N ASP A 58 5.80 -9.52 0.85
CA ASP A 58 4.55 -10.30 0.84
C ASP A 58 4.01 -10.61 -0.57
N LEU A 59 4.77 -10.26 -1.61
CA LEU A 59 4.42 -10.61 -2.99
C LEU A 59 4.64 -12.10 -3.25
N ASP A 60 3.82 -12.66 -4.13
CA ASP A 60 4.00 -14.03 -4.59
C ASP A 60 5.26 -14.16 -5.47
N PRO A 61 5.80 -15.37 -5.65
CA PRO A 61 7.05 -15.58 -6.37
C PRO A 61 7.04 -15.08 -7.82
N VAL A 62 5.90 -15.14 -8.50
CA VAL A 62 5.79 -14.73 -9.90
C VAL A 62 5.87 -13.22 -10.00
N THR A 63 5.05 -12.51 -9.22
CA THR A 63 5.09 -11.04 -9.19
C THR A 63 6.44 -10.54 -8.71
N LYS A 64 7.07 -11.15 -7.69
CA LYS A 64 8.44 -10.79 -7.27
C LYS A 64 9.45 -10.85 -8.40
N SER A 65 9.41 -11.90 -9.22
CA SER A 65 10.32 -12.05 -10.35
C SER A 65 10.12 -10.93 -11.37
N GLN A 66 8.87 -10.63 -11.71
CA GLN A 66 8.52 -9.57 -12.66
C GLN A 66 8.91 -8.19 -12.14
N THR A 67 8.63 -7.90 -10.86
CA THR A 67 9.02 -6.63 -10.23
C THR A 67 10.53 -6.46 -10.26
N LYS A 68 11.30 -7.52 -9.98
CA LYS A 68 12.76 -7.46 -10.03
C LYS A 68 13.26 -7.10 -11.44
N GLU A 69 12.72 -7.76 -12.47
CA GLU A 69 13.06 -7.45 -13.86
C GLU A 69 12.70 -6.00 -14.23
N MET A 70 11.52 -5.52 -13.81
CA MET A 70 11.10 -4.13 -14.01
C MET A 70 12.07 -3.14 -13.35
N MET A 71 12.44 -3.39 -12.09
CA MET A 71 13.38 -2.52 -11.37
C MET A 71 14.77 -2.49 -12.03
N GLU A 72 15.26 -3.64 -12.51
CA GLU A 72 16.53 -3.73 -13.22
C GLU A 72 16.48 -3.00 -14.57
N LYS A 73 15.44 -3.24 -15.36
CA LYS A 73 15.22 -2.64 -16.69
C LYS A 73 15.14 -1.12 -16.63
N HIS A 74 14.46 -0.58 -15.62
CA HIS A 74 14.23 0.86 -15.49
C HIS A 74 15.19 1.54 -14.51
N HIS A 75 16.21 0.82 -14.02
CA HIS A 75 17.20 1.33 -13.08
C HIS A 75 16.59 1.97 -11.83
N VAL A 76 15.52 1.36 -11.30
CA VAL A 76 14.83 1.83 -10.09
C VAL A 76 15.80 1.76 -8.92
N LYS A 77 16.02 2.91 -8.28
CA LYS A 77 16.89 3.00 -7.10
C LYS A 77 16.17 2.43 -5.88
N GLN A 78 16.85 1.58 -5.13
CA GLN A 78 16.28 0.89 -3.97
C GLN A 78 17.05 1.30 -2.72
N MET A 79 16.34 1.82 -1.72
CA MET A 79 16.86 2.18 -0.41
C MET A 79 16.16 1.32 0.64
N THR A 80 16.66 0.10 0.86
CA THR A 80 16.16 -0.79 1.91
C THR A 80 16.77 -0.43 3.27
N SER A 81 16.24 -1.01 4.35
CA SER A 81 16.61 -0.68 5.73
C SER A 81 16.57 0.83 6.03
N THR A 82 15.71 1.56 5.32
CA THR A 82 15.63 3.02 5.33
C THR A 82 14.24 3.44 5.79
N LYS A 83 14.16 4.12 6.92
CA LYS A 83 12.93 4.51 7.57
C LYS A 83 12.55 5.94 7.21
N LEU A 84 11.30 6.16 6.79
CA LEU A 84 10.75 7.52 6.68
C LEU A 84 10.56 8.14 8.07
N LYS A 85 11.03 9.37 8.24
CA LYS A 85 10.95 10.14 9.48
C LYS A 85 9.98 11.30 9.37
N GLU A 86 10.11 12.09 8.32
CA GLU A 86 9.29 13.27 8.08
C GLU A 86 8.89 13.41 6.62
N VAL A 87 7.73 14.02 6.43
CA VAL A 87 7.12 14.27 5.13
C VAL A 87 7.00 15.77 4.93
N HIS A 88 7.63 16.27 3.88
CA HIS A 88 7.55 17.66 3.45
C HIS A 88 6.96 17.75 2.03
N GLU A 89 6.76 18.96 1.53
CA GLU A 89 6.06 19.20 0.26
C GLU A 89 6.82 18.63 -0.95
N ASP A 90 8.13 18.81 -0.96
CA ASP A 90 9.08 18.55 -2.06
C ASP A 90 10.26 17.64 -1.65
N TYR A 91 10.26 17.12 -0.42
CA TYR A 91 11.25 16.15 0.04
C TYR A 91 10.76 15.26 1.19
N PHE A 92 11.49 14.17 1.42
CA PHE A 92 11.37 13.34 2.61
C PHE A 92 12.62 13.40 3.47
N ILE A 93 12.47 13.30 4.78
CA ILE A 93 13.57 12.99 5.69
C ILE A 93 13.52 11.50 5.99
N VAL A 94 14.63 10.81 5.73
CA VAL A 94 14.77 9.38 5.96
C VAL A 94 15.97 9.08 6.83
N GLU A 95 15.90 7.98 7.57
CA GLU A 95 16.95 7.48 8.45
C GLU A 95 17.41 6.11 7.95
N ASN A 96 18.71 5.96 7.74
CA ASN A 96 19.34 4.66 7.47
C ASN A 96 20.54 4.51 8.40
N ASP A 97 20.57 3.42 9.17
CA ASP A 97 21.63 3.14 10.16
C ASP A 97 21.88 4.31 11.13
N GLY A 98 20.81 4.92 11.65
CA GLY A 98 20.87 6.06 12.57
C GLY A 98 21.31 7.39 11.93
N LYS A 99 21.59 7.42 10.63
CA LYS A 99 21.93 8.64 9.88
C LYS A 99 20.73 9.16 9.11
N GLU A 100 20.37 10.41 9.38
CA GLU A 100 19.31 11.10 8.64
C GLU A 100 19.83 11.70 7.32
N SER A 101 18.99 11.67 6.31
CA SER A 101 19.25 12.27 5.00
C SER A 101 17.97 12.85 4.39
N LYS A 102 18.15 13.91 3.60
CA LYS A 102 17.08 14.58 2.86
C LYS A 102 17.01 14.02 1.43
N ILE A 103 15.84 13.56 1.02
CA ILE A 103 15.59 13.00 -0.32
C ILE A 103 14.58 13.90 -1.05
N PRO A 104 15.02 14.79 -1.97
CA PRO A 104 14.14 15.65 -2.75
C PRO A 104 13.41 14.88 -3.86
N PHE A 105 12.28 15.40 -4.32
CA PHE A 105 11.51 14.83 -5.43
C PHE A 105 10.71 15.90 -6.19
N ASP A 106 10.35 15.60 -7.44
CA ASP A 106 9.24 16.26 -8.15
C ASP A 106 7.90 15.68 -7.69
N TYR A 107 7.82 14.35 -7.56
CA TYR A 107 6.61 13.65 -7.10
C TYR A 107 6.94 12.66 -5.98
N GLY A 108 6.33 12.88 -4.82
CA GLY A 108 6.50 12.07 -3.61
C GLY A 108 5.24 11.30 -3.24
N PHE A 109 5.39 9.99 -3.01
CA PHE A 109 4.31 9.06 -2.66
C PHE A 109 4.59 8.34 -1.35
N VAL A 110 3.55 8.22 -0.50
CA VAL A 110 3.61 7.47 0.77
C VAL A 110 2.68 6.27 0.69
N CYS A 111 3.28 5.08 0.61
CA CYS A 111 2.65 3.78 0.36
C CYS A 111 2.92 2.80 1.52
N LEU A 112 2.73 3.26 2.77
CA LEU A 112 3.05 2.51 4.00
C LEU A 112 1.99 1.49 4.43
N GLY A 113 1.13 1.06 3.50
CA GLY A 113 0.02 0.15 3.76
C GLY A 113 -1.26 0.84 4.24
N MET A 114 -2.25 0.02 4.56
CA MET A 114 -3.60 0.45 4.90
C MET A 114 -3.94 0.04 6.34
N LYS A 115 -4.79 0.84 6.99
CA LYS A 115 -5.34 0.53 8.31
C LYS A 115 -6.81 0.15 8.16
N ALA A 116 -7.26 -0.78 9.01
CA ALA A 116 -8.68 -1.12 9.09
C ALA A 116 -9.53 0.13 9.37
N TYR A 117 -10.68 0.22 8.69
CA TYR A 117 -11.62 1.33 8.83
C TYR A 117 -13.03 0.80 9.08
N ASN A 118 -13.55 1.09 10.28
CA ASN A 118 -14.80 0.54 10.80
C ASN A 118 -15.50 1.51 11.78
N PRO A 119 -15.74 2.78 11.39
CA PRO A 119 -16.21 3.83 12.32
C PRO A 119 -17.57 3.53 12.97
N LEU A 120 -18.41 2.71 12.32
CA LEU A 120 -19.76 2.38 12.79
C LEU A 120 -19.84 1.07 13.58
N TYR A 121 -18.73 0.33 13.71
CA TYR A 121 -18.79 -1.04 14.24
C TYR A 121 -19.34 -1.10 15.67
N LEU A 122 -18.85 -0.25 16.57
CA LEU A 122 -19.33 -0.21 17.96
C LEU A 122 -20.82 0.15 18.03
N GLN A 123 -21.26 1.13 17.23
CA GLN A 123 -22.67 1.54 17.19
C GLN A 123 -23.59 0.43 16.68
N LEU A 124 -23.16 -0.31 15.66
CA LEU A 124 -23.90 -1.47 15.15
C LEU A 124 -23.94 -2.58 16.19
N LYS A 125 -22.81 -2.89 16.83
CA LYS A 125 -22.72 -3.91 17.86
C LYS A 125 -23.66 -3.62 19.04
N ASP A 126 -23.68 -2.38 19.52
CA ASP A 126 -24.56 -1.94 20.61
C ASP A 126 -26.03 -2.01 20.19
N TYR A 127 -26.36 -1.56 18.97
CA TYR A 127 -27.75 -1.56 18.45
C TYR A 127 -28.35 -2.96 18.32
N TYR A 128 -27.54 -3.96 17.98
CA TYR A 128 -28.00 -5.34 17.78
C TYR A 128 -27.93 -6.21 19.05
N GLN A 129 -27.25 -5.75 20.11
CA GLN A 129 -27.11 -6.46 21.38
C GLN A 129 -28.46 -6.88 21.98
N ASP A 130 -29.46 -5.99 21.96
CA ASP A 130 -30.80 -6.25 22.51
C ASP A 130 -31.78 -6.88 21.49
N LYS A 131 -31.34 -7.04 20.24
CA LYS A 131 -32.17 -7.52 19.12
C LYS A 131 -31.90 -8.98 18.74
N ASN A 132 -31.16 -9.69 19.59
CA ASN A 132 -30.76 -11.08 19.35
C ASN A 132 -30.06 -11.26 17.99
N GLY A 133 -29.30 -10.23 17.57
CA GLY A 133 -28.52 -10.22 16.34
C GLY A 133 -27.04 -10.04 16.65
N ASP A 134 -26.18 -10.72 15.89
CA ASP A 134 -24.72 -10.65 16.05
C ASP A 134 -24.09 -9.84 14.91
N VAL A 135 -23.10 -9.00 15.24
CA VAL A 135 -22.39 -8.18 14.26
C VAL A 135 -20.95 -8.67 14.17
N LEU A 136 -20.54 -9.08 12.96
CA LEU A 136 -19.21 -9.58 12.68
C LEU A 136 -18.47 -8.64 11.73
N GLU A 137 -17.22 -8.33 12.05
CA GLU A 137 -16.31 -7.62 11.16
C GLU A 137 -15.66 -8.61 10.19
N ILE A 138 -15.67 -8.27 8.89
CA ILE A 138 -15.09 -9.11 7.83
C ILE A 138 -14.31 -8.26 6.83
N GLY A 139 -13.33 -8.86 6.16
CA GLY A 139 -12.48 -8.17 5.20
C GLY A 139 -11.68 -7.02 5.82
N ASP A 140 -11.54 -5.93 5.09
CA ASP A 140 -10.65 -4.82 5.45
C ASP A 140 -11.14 -4.00 6.64
N CYS A 141 -12.44 -4.02 6.95
CA CYS A 141 -12.96 -3.31 8.13
C CYS A 141 -12.44 -3.92 9.44
N LYS A 142 -12.10 -5.22 9.44
CA LYS A 142 -11.45 -5.91 10.56
C LYS A 142 -9.93 -5.75 10.51
N ARG A 143 -9.36 -6.03 9.34
CA ARG A 143 -7.92 -5.95 9.09
C ARG A 143 -7.70 -5.86 7.58
N ALA A 144 -7.10 -4.76 7.14
CA ALA A 144 -6.69 -4.57 5.75
C ALA A 144 -5.82 -5.74 5.28
N ARG A 145 -6.20 -6.36 4.17
CA ARG A 145 -5.57 -7.58 3.65
C ARG A 145 -5.84 -7.73 2.16
N ARG A 146 -5.40 -8.84 1.55
CA ARG A 146 -5.63 -9.08 0.12
C ARG A 146 -7.10 -9.45 -0.14
N ILE A 147 -7.58 -9.11 -1.33
CA ILE A 147 -8.96 -9.44 -1.78
C ILE A 147 -9.30 -10.92 -1.61
N ILE A 148 -8.35 -11.82 -1.87
CA ILE A 148 -8.53 -13.26 -1.72
C ILE A 148 -8.79 -13.66 -0.26
N GLU A 149 -8.11 -13.02 0.70
CA GLU A 149 -8.26 -13.29 2.12
C GLU A 149 -9.61 -12.76 2.64
N GLY A 150 -10.04 -11.58 2.17
CA GLY A 150 -11.36 -11.02 2.48
C GLY A 150 -12.49 -11.88 1.92
N THR A 151 -12.35 -12.33 0.66
CA THR A 151 -13.35 -13.18 -0.01
C THR A 151 -13.45 -14.56 0.66
N GLN A 152 -12.31 -15.15 1.00
CA GLN A 152 -12.25 -16.43 1.70
C GLN A 152 -12.88 -16.34 3.10
N GLU A 153 -12.65 -15.26 3.85
CA GLU A 153 -13.27 -15.04 5.15
C GLU A 153 -14.80 -14.96 5.04
N GLY A 154 -15.31 -14.18 4.09
CA GLY A 154 -16.76 -14.11 3.84
C GLY A 154 -17.36 -15.47 3.52
N ARG A 155 -16.72 -16.25 2.63
CA ARG A 155 -17.14 -17.61 2.30
C ARG A 155 -17.17 -18.54 3.52
N ASN A 156 -16.11 -18.50 4.33
CA ASN A 156 -15.97 -19.35 5.51
C ASN A 156 -17.05 -19.05 6.56
N ILE A 157 -17.38 -17.78 6.76
CA ILE A 157 -18.43 -17.36 7.70
C ILE A 157 -19.80 -17.86 7.24
N ILE A 158 -20.15 -17.67 5.96
CA ILE A 158 -21.41 -18.18 5.42
C ILE A 158 -21.50 -19.71 5.55
N HIS A 159 -20.40 -20.42 5.30
CA HIS A 159 -20.36 -21.88 5.46
C HIS A 159 -20.60 -22.30 6.93
N LEU A 160 -19.95 -21.63 7.89
CA LEU A 160 -20.10 -21.91 9.31
C LEU A 160 -21.53 -21.63 9.81
N LEU A 161 -22.12 -20.52 9.37
CA LEU A 161 -23.49 -20.14 9.75
C LEU A 161 -24.51 -21.18 9.25
N LYS A 162 -24.34 -21.68 8.02
CA LYS A 162 -25.17 -22.78 7.47
C LYS A 162 -25.03 -24.07 8.28
N GLN A 163 -23.81 -24.45 8.67
CA GLN A 163 -23.57 -25.65 9.50
C GLN A 163 -24.20 -25.55 10.90
N LYS A 164 -24.37 -24.33 11.40
CA LYS A 164 -24.99 -24.04 12.70
C LYS A 164 -26.51 -23.77 12.60
N GLU A 165 -27.10 -23.92 11.42
CA GLU A 165 -28.53 -23.64 11.17
C GLU A 165 -28.92 -22.19 11.51
N LEU A 166 -27.99 -21.25 11.35
CA LEU A 166 -28.18 -19.81 11.55
C LEU A 166 -28.47 -19.04 10.25
N LEU A 167 -28.42 -19.73 9.11
CA LEU A 167 -28.74 -19.25 7.74
C LEU A 167 -29.42 -20.38 6.95
#